data_AF-A0A6P2HKQ3-F1
#
_entry.id   AF-A0A6P2HKQ3-F1
#
_cell.length_a   1.000
_cell.length_b   1.000
_cell.length_c   1.000
_cell.angle_alpha   90.00
_cell.angle_beta   90.00
_cell.angle_gamma   90.00
#
_symmetry.space_group_name_H-M   'P 1'
#
loop_
_entity.id
_entity.type
_entity.pdbx_description
1 polymer ?
#
loop_
_entity_poly.entity_id
_entity_poly.type
_entity_poly.pdbx_seq_one_letter_code
_entity_poly.pdbx_strand_id
1 'polypeptide(L)' 'MTTIDIRAATSVDARAIAEIHVASWRATYPGIMPASYLAGLSVQLRTTAWRDVLDAGRPHVALAYAEG' A
#
# COMPACT_ATOMS: atom_id res chain seq x y z
N MET A 1 -17.53 14.46 12.93
CA MET A 1 -16.97 13.11 13.20
C MET A 1 -16.58 12.52 11.87
N THR A 2 -15.34 12.11 11.70
CA THR A 2 -14.89 11.41 10.48
C THR A 2 -15.31 9.95 10.60
N THR A 3 -16.11 9.47 9.66
CA THR A 3 -16.48 8.06 9.57
C THR A 3 -15.39 7.32 8.81
N ILE A 4 -14.92 6.19 9.35
CA ILE A 4 -13.98 5.30 8.68
C ILE A 4 -14.77 4.11 8.15
N ASP A 5 -14.72 3.88 6.84
CA ASP A 5 -15.26 2.69 6.19
C ASP A 5 -14.13 1.71 5.85
N ILE A 6 -14.39 0.41 5.96
CA ILE A 6 -13.42 -0.65 5.70
C ILE A 6 -14.06 -1.69 4.79
N ARG A 7 -13.43 -1.95 3.64
CA ARG A 7 -13.86 -2.98 2.69
C ARG A 7 -12.71 -3.85 2.20
N ALA A 8 -13.04 -5.00 1.63
CA ALA A 8 -12.08 -5.80 0.88
C ALA A 8 -11.47 -4.96 -0.27
N ALA A 9 -10.16 -5.08 -0.43
CA ALA A 9 -9.44 -4.46 -1.53
C ALA A 9 -9.62 -5.28 -2.81
N THR A 10 -9.66 -4.56 -3.93
CA THR A 10 -9.73 -5.10 -5.29
C THR A 10 -8.49 -4.65 -6.07
N SER A 11 -8.18 -5.23 -7.23
CA SER A 11 -7.03 -4.81 -8.04
C SER A 11 -7.08 -3.35 -8.51
N VAL A 12 -8.26 -2.70 -8.47
CA VAL A 12 -8.41 -1.24 -8.65
C VAL A 12 -7.71 -0.45 -7.54
N ASP A 13 -7.69 -0.98 -6.31
CA ASP A 13 -7.08 -0.35 -5.14
C ASP A 13 -5.55 -0.50 -5.07
N ALA A 14 -4.96 -1.33 -5.93
CA ALA A 14 -3.55 -1.69 -5.87
C ALA A 14 -2.61 -0.48 -5.86
N ARG A 15 -2.96 0.58 -6.59
CA ARG A 15 -2.17 1.81 -6.61
C ARG A 15 -2.23 2.54 -5.27
N ALA A 16 -3.41 2.70 -4.69
CA ALA A 16 -3.57 3.36 -3.40
C ALA A 16 -2.82 2.61 -2.30
N ILE A 17 -2.90 1.27 -2.30
CA ILE A 17 -2.15 0.42 -1.36
C ILE A 17 -0.64 0.57 -1.58
N ALA A 18 -0.18 0.64 -2.82
CA ALA A 18 1.23 0.86 -3.14
C ALA A 18 1.74 2.22 -2.63
N GLU A 19 0.94 3.28 -2.76
CA GLU A 19 1.28 4.62 -2.26
C GLU A 19 1.38 4.62 -0.72
N ILE A 20 0.38 4.04 -0.04
CA ILE A 20 0.40 3.86 1.42
C ILE A 20 1.64 3.08 1.85
N HIS A 21 1.91 1.93 1.20
CA HIS A 21 3.06 1.10 1.51
C HIS A 21 4.37 1.88 1.41
N VAL A 22 4.60 2.58 0.29
CA VAL A 22 5.86 3.34 0.08
C VAL A 22 5.99 4.47 1.10
N ALA A 23 4.90 5.21 1.35
CA ALA A 23 4.90 6.30 2.32
C ALA A 23 5.19 5.79 3.74
N SER A 24 4.48 4.75 4.19
CA SER A 24 4.70 4.15 5.51
C SER A 24 6.13 3.64 5.67
N TRP A 25 6.68 2.95 4.66
CA TRP A 25 8.04 2.43 4.76
C TRP A 25 9.09 3.52 4.85
N ARG A 26 8.95 4.58 4.03
CA ARG A 26 9.86 5.73 4.08
C ARG A 26 9.76 6.52 5.37
N ALA A 27 8.60 6.54 6.01
CA ALA A 27 8.41 7.23 7.29
C ALA A 27 8.92 6.42 8.49
N THR A 28 8.71 5.09 8.48
CA THR A 28 8.92 4.26 9.68
C THR A 28 10.30 3.61 9.76
N TYR A 29 10.91 3.28 8.62
CA TYR A 29 12.17 2.51 8.59
C TYR A 29 13.49 3.27 8.37
N PRO A 30 13.57 4.61 8.25
CA PRO A 30 14.85 5.31 8.32
C PRO A 30 15.64 4.94 9.59
N GLY A 31 16.95 4.71 9.44
CA GLY A 31 17.81 4.27 10.54
C GLY A 31 17.77 2.76 10.85
N ILE A 32 16.81 2.03 10.27
CA ILE A 32 16.73 0.56 10.35
C ILE A 32 17.13 -0.07 9.02
N MET A 33 16.62 0.47 7.90
CA MET A 33 16.91 -0.02 6.55
C MET A 33 17.95 0.86 5.84
N PRO A 34 18.72 0.32 4.87
CA PRO A 34 19.60 1.13 4.04
C PRO A 34 18.85 2.27 3.35
N ALA A 35 19.41 3.48 3.40
CA ALA A 35 18.79 4.65 2.81
C ALA A 35 18.53 4.47 1.30
N SER A 36 19.45 3.82 0.59
CA SER A 36 19.32 3.49 -0.84
C SER A 36 18.12 2.57 -1.13
N TYR A 37 17.83 1.63 -0.23
CA TYR A 37 16.67 0.75 -0.36
C TYR A 37 15.36 1.54 -0.22
N LEU A 38 15.26 2.41 0.79
CA LEU A 38 14.07 3.26 1.00
C LEU A 38 13.88 4.29 -0.14
N ALA A 39 14.98 4.84 -0.65
CA ALA A 39 14.97 5.71 -1.81
C ALA A 39 14.49 4.97 -3.07
N GLY A 40 14.92 3.71 -3.25
CA GLY A 40 14.56 2.87 -4.39
C GLY A 40 13.13 2.33 -4.40
N LEU A 41 12.34 2.51 -3.32
CA LEU A 41 10.93 2.11 -3.30
C LEU A 41 10.14 2.82 -4.39
N SER A 42 9.54 2.04 -5.30
CA SER A 42 8.74 2.54 -6.42
C SER A 42 7.27 2.19 -6.23
N VAL A 43 6.41 3.22 -6.29
CA VAL A 43 4.95 3.05 -6.29
C VAL A 43 4.50 2.24 -7.50
N GLN A 44 5.12 2.43 -8.67
CA GLN A 44 4.78 1.71 -9.90
C GLN A 44 5.05 0.20 -9.74
N LEU A 45 6.25 -0.18 -9.31
CA LEU A 45 6.58 -1.59 -9.09
C LEU A 45 5.70 -2.22 -8.02
N ARG A 46 5.41 -1.48 -6.94
CA ARG A 46 4.49 -1.92 -5.89
C ARG A 46 3.06 -2.06 -6.39
N THR A 47 2.60 -1.19 -7.28
CA THR A 47 1.26 -1.28 -7.88
C THR A 47 1.10 -2.58 -8.65
N THR A 48 2.08 -2.94 -9.48
CA THR A 48 2.05 -4.22 -10.23
C THR A 48 2.00 -5.41 -9.27
N ALA A 49 2.91 -5.45 -8.28
CA ALA A 49 2.93 -6.53 -7.30
C ALA A 49 1.61 -6.66 -6.51
N TRP A 50 0.99 -5.54 -6.13
CA TRP A 50 -0.29 -5.57 -5.44
C TRP A 50 -1.44 -6.01 -6.33
N ARG A 51 -1.45 -5.65 -7.63
CA ARG A 51 -2.47 -6.18 -8.56
C ARG A 51 -2.38 -7.69 -8.64
N ASP A 52 -1.18 -8.23 -8.86
CA ASP A 52 -0.98 -9.67 -8.96
C ASP A 52 -1.45 -10.41 -7.70
N VAL A 53 -1.16 -9.87 -6.52
CA VAL A 53 -1.60 -10.42 -5.23
C VAL A 53 -3.12 -10.37 -5.08
N LEU A 54 -3.74 -9.26 -5.44
CA LEU A 54 -5.19 -9.05 -5.29
C LEU A 54 -5.97 -9.91 -6.29
N ASP A 55 -5.49 -10.02 -7.52
CA ASP A 55 -6.10 -10.88 -8.56
C ASP A 55 -5.93 -12.37 -8.23
N ALA A 56 -4.86 -12.76 -7.54
CA ALA A 56 -4.67 -14.12 -7.03
C ALA A 56 -5.60 -14.48 -5.85
N GLY A 57 -6.26 -13.49 -5.24
CA GLY A 57 -7.21 -13.70 -4.14
C GLY A 57 -6.58 -14.19 -2.82
N ARG A 58 -5.25 -14.17 -2.69
CA ARG A 58 -4.52 -14.47 -1.44
C ARG A 58 -3.25 -13.62 -1.33
N PRO A 59 -2.98 -12.98 -0.17
CA PRO A 59 -3.83 -12.84 1.03
C PRO A 59 -5.11 -12.00 0.81
N HIS A 60 -6.07 -12.11 1.75
CA HIS A 60 -7.19 -11.18 1.81
C HIS A 60 -6.69 -9.83 2.34
N VAL A 61 -6.87 -8.78 1.54
CA VAL A 61 -6.46 -7.42 1.87
C VAL A 61 -7.73 -6.59 2.08
N ALA A 62 -7.75 -5.76 3.13
CA ALA A 62 -8.79 -4.77 3.37
C ALA A 62 -8.18 -3.36 3.34
N LEU A 63 -8.93 -2.40 2.82
CA LEU A 63 -8.53 -1.00 2.75
C LEU A 63 -9.53 -0.13 3.53
N ALA A 64 -9.00 0.81 4.31
CA ALA A 64 -9.77 1.77 5.09
C ALA A 64 -9.84 3.11 4.35
N TYR A 65 -11.00 3.74 4.39
CA TYR A 65 -11.32 5.02 3.76
C TYR A 65 -11.89 5.95 4.82
N ALA A 66 -11.59 7.24 4.70
CA ALA A 66 -12.22 8.28 5.50
C ALA A 66 -12.91 9.26 4.55
N GLU A 67 -14.20 9.52 4.76
CA GLU A 67 -14.89 10.60 4.07
C GLU A 67 -14.44 11.95 4.66
N GLY A 68 -14.15 12.90 3.77
CA GLY A 68 -13.73 14.26 4.12
C GLY A 68 -14.90 15.21 4.32
#